data_AF-A0A7X6TPR7-F1
#
_entry.id   AF-A0A7X6TPR7-F1
#
_cell.length_a   1.000
_cell.length_b   1.000
_cell.length_c   1.000
_cell.angle_alpha   90.00
_cell.angle_beta   90.00
_cell.angle_gamma   90.00
#
_symmetry.space_group_name_H-M   'P 1'
#
loop_
_entity.id
_entity.type
_entity.pdbx_description
1 polymer ?
#
loop_
_entity_poly.entity_id
_entity_poly.type
_entity_poly.pdbx_seq_one_letter_code
_entity_poly.pdbx_strand_id
1 'polypeptide(L)'
;MNLGIENETLEFKKSTSELKAAMNDICAMLNKHGYGTLYFGVKPNGQVCGQEISASSLNDVARCIKSAIKPMIYPQIDRVNLGGLDVIKVEVKGNERPYSSYGKYFKRVHVRAEDITPDELKHMMLNNDFTSIWENNLTPYGLDDVDSNALESFYNKSVDCGRLEPLEKYNEEELLAILGLYKDGKLNNAGYFLFSSKEPVVLKMAVYVTDARLNFSDINRVHGN
;
A
#
# COMPACT_ATOMS: atom_id res chain seq x y z
N MET A 1 -14.05 32.28 -11.91
CA MET A 1 -12.98 31.77 -11.04
C MET A 1 -12.10 30.82 -11.84
N ASN A 2 -10.78 30.81 -11.61
CA ASN A 2 -9.83 29.90 -12.26
C ASN A 2 -9.01 29.17 -11.19
N LEU A 3 -8.84 27.84 -11.33
CA LEU A 3 -8.13 26.99 -10.38
C LEU A 3 -6.65 26.74 -10.75
N GLY A 4 -6.14 27.41 -11.78
CA GLY A 4 -4.78 27.25 -12.27
C GLY A 4 -4.69 26.26 -13.42
N ILE A 5 -3.53 25.63 -13.57
CA ILE A 5 -3.27 24.63 -14.61
C ILE A 5 -3.15 23.24 -14.00
N GLU A 6 -3.51 22.21 -14.77
CA GLU A 6 -3.26 20.82 -14.41
C GLU A 6 -1.77 20.57 -14.20
N ASN A 7 -1.46 19.61 -13.33
CA ASN A 7 -0.10 19.20 -13.07
C ASN A 7 -0.07 17.69 -12.77
N GLU A 8 1.03 17.19 -12.19
CA GLU A 8 1.19 15.77 -11.95
C GLU A 8 0.30 15.20 -10.85
N THR A 9 -0.31 16.04 -10.01
CA THR A 9 -1.19 15.66 -8.89
C THR A 9 -2.55 16.35 -8.91
N LEU A 10 -2.83 17.16 -9.93
CA LEU A 10 -4.08 17.89 -10.12
C LEU A 10 -4.62 17.68 -11.54
N GLU A 11 -5.87 17.23 -11.62
CA GLU A 11 -6.57 16.94 -12.88
C GLU A 11 -7.94 17.65 -12.92
N PHE A 12 -8.34 18.15 -14.09
CA PHE A 12 -9.62 18.82 -14.31
C PHE A 12 -10.45 18.11 -15.39
N LYS A 13 -11.69 17.79 -15.05
CA LYS A 13 -12.69 17.29 -15.99
C LYS A 13 -13.88 18.23 -16.04
N LYS A 14 -14.41 18.44 -17.25
CA LYS A 14 -15.53 19.35 -17.45
C LYS A 14 -16.79 18.84 -16.76
N SER A 15 -17.00 17.53 -16.72
CA SER A 15 -18.17 16.92 -16.05
C SER A 15 -17.95 15.43 -15.74
N THR A 16 -18.85 14.84 -14.94
CA THR A 16 -18.86 13.39 -14.65
C THR A 16 -19.06 12.49 -15.86
N SER A 17 -19.41 13.03 -17.05
CA SER A 17 -19.42 12.22 -18.29
C SER A 17 -18.03 11.67 -18.64
N GLU A 18 -16.96 12.27 -18.12
CA GLU A 18 -15.57 11.87 -18.33
C GLU A 18 -15.06 10.89 -17.25
N LEU A 19 -15.95 10.31 -16.43
CA LEU A 19 -15.61 9.43 -15.32
C LEU A 19 -14.63 8.32 -15.72
N LYS A 20 -14.85 7.66 -16.86
CA LYS A 20 -14.00 6.57 -17.32
C LYS A 20 -12.57 7.05 -17.64
N ALA A 21 -12.43 8.21 -18.28
CA ALA A 21 -11.13 8.80 -18.56
C ALA A 21 -10.44 9.23 -17.27
N ALA A 22 -11.18 9.83 -16.35
CA ALA A 22 -10.67 10.29 -15.06
C ALA A 22 -10.07 9.17 -14.20
N MET A 23 -10.55 7.92 -14.33
CA MET A 23 -9.95 6.78 -13.61
C MET A 23 -8.52 6.50 -14.06
N ASN A 24 -8.19 6.72 -15.33
CA ASN A 24 -6.81 6.57 -15.83
C ASN A 24 -5.90 7.63 -15.21
N ASP A 25 -6.39 8.87 -15.08
CA ASP A 25 -5.65 9.96 -14.44
C ASP A 25 -5.43 9.70 -12.95
N ILE A 26 -6.47 9.24 -12.23
CA ILE A 26 -6.36 8.81 -10.83
C ILE A 26 -5.31 7.71 -10.68
N CYS A 27 -5.37 6.68 -11.52
CA CYS A 27 -4.41 5.57 -11.53
C CYS A 27 -2.98 6.07 -11.75
N ALA A 28 -2.76 6.94 -12.75
CA ALA A 28 -1.47 7.52 -13.06
C ALA A 28 -0.90 8.35 -11.90
N MET A 29 -1.73 9.20 -11.28
CA MET A 29 -1.32 10.02 -10.12
C MET A 29 -0.94 9.14 -8.92
N LEU A 30 -1.73 8.09 -8.63
CA LEU A 30 -1.42 7.15 -7.56
C LEU A 30 -0.12 6.38 -7.82
N ASN A 31 0.13 5.94 -9.06
CA ASN A 31 1.34 5.21 -9.41
C ASN A 31 2.62 6.05 -9.32
N LYS A 32 2.53 7.37 -9.56
CA LYS A 32 3.69 8.25 -9.47
C LYS A 32 3.88 8.84 -8.07
N HIS A 33 2.83 9.45 -7.54
CA HIS A 33 2.88 10.29 -6.34
C HIS A 33 2.18 9.66 -5.14
N GLY A 34 1.29 8.69 -5.35
CA GLY A 34 0.56 8.00 -4.27
C GLY A 34 -0.60 8.84 -3.72
N TYR A 35 -0.85 9.99 -4.34
CA TYR A 35 -1.99 10.86 -4.06
C TYR A 35 -2.31 11.70 -5.29
N GLY A 36 -3.50 12.31 -5.29
CA GLY A 36 -3.92 13.23 -6.34
C GLY A 36 -5.26 13.90 -6.02
N THR A 37 -5.54 14.99 -6.71
CA THR A 37 -6.80 15.73 -6.65
C THR A 37 -7.39 15.83 -8.05
N LEU A 38 -8.68 15.51 -8.16
CA LEU A 38 -9.44 15.59 -9.39
C LEU A 38 -10.67 16.47 -9.17
N TYR A 39 -10.93 17.41 -10.08
CA TYR A 39 -12.18 18.16 -10.08
C TYR A 39 -13.05 17.80 -11.27
N PHE A 40 -14.35 17.61 -11.03
CA PHE A 40 -15.37 17.62 -12.07
C PHE A 40 -16.17 18.93 -12.04
N GLY A 41 -16.40 19.55 -13.20
CA GLY A 41 -16.99 20.88 -13.33
C GLY A 41 -15.95 21.98 -13.61
N VAL A 42 -14.75 21.60 -14.06
CA VAL A 42 -13.63 22.51 -14.35
C VAL A 42 -13.07 22.15 -15.72
N LYS A 43 -12.92 23.15 -16.59
CA LYS A 43 -12.32 22.93 -17.91
C LYS A 43 -10.81 22.68 -17.78
N PRO A 44 -10.16 22.04 -18.77
CA PRO A 44 -8.70 21.80 -18.74
C PRO A 44 -7.85 23.07 -18.57
N ASN A 45 -8.37 24.25 -18.93
CA ASN A 45 -7.71 25.54 -18.72
C ASN A 45 -7.92 26.14 -17.31
N GLY A 46 -8.47 25.37 -16.38
CA GLY A 46 -8.76 25.77 -14.99
C GLY A 46 -10.03 26.59 -14.80
N GLN A 47 -10.75 26.94 -15.88
CA GLN A 47 -11.98 27.70 -15.77
C GLN A 47 -13.09 26.85 -15.15
N VAL A 48 -13.61 27.28 -14.00
CA VAL A 48 -14.78 26.65 -13.37
C VAL A 48 -16.01 26.84 -14.25
N CYS A 49 -16.66 25.75 -14.64
CA CYS A 49 -17.92 25.78 -15.38
C CYS A 49 -19.11 25.19 -14.59
N GLY A 50 -18.84 24.48 -13.50
CA GLY A 50 -19.85 23.82 -12.69
C GLY A 50 -20.52 22.64 -13.39
N GLN A 51 -21.33 21.90 -12.63
CA GLN A 51 -22.26 20.90 -13.15
C GLN A 51 -23.40 20.69 -12.15
N GLU A 52 -24.47 20.03 -12.58
CA GLU A 52 -25.54 19.62 -11.67
C GLU A 52 -25.07 18.42 -10.82
N ILE A 53 -25.11 18.59 -9.49
CA ILE A 53 -24.63 17.58 -8.54
C ILE A 53 -25.78 17.16 -7.63
N SER A 54 -26.23 15.93 -7.82
CA SER A 54 -27.15 15.23 -6.93
C SER A 54 -26.38 14.25 -6.03
N ALA A 55 -27.09 13.65 -5.06
CA ALA A 55 -26.54 12.54 -4.28
C ALA A 55 -26.14 11.34 -5.17
N SER A 56 -26.84 11.11 -6.29
CA SER A 56 -26.48 10.04 -7.22
C SER A 56 -25.15 10.33 -7.93
N SER A 57 -24.87 11.58 -8.30
CA SER A 57 -23.60 11.96 -8.92
C SER A 57 -22.39 11.60 -8.05
N LEU A 58 -22.47 11.86 -6.73
CA LEU A 58 -21.39 11.52 -5.79
C LEU A 58 -21.23 10.01 -5.63
N ASN A 59 -22.35 9.28 -5.51
CA ASN A 59 -22.36 7.82 -5.44
C ASN A 59 -21.80 7.17 -6.72
N ASP A 60 -22.06 7.76 -7.88
CA ASP A 60 -21.54 7.29 -9.16
C ASP A 60 -20.02 7.42 -9.24
N VAL A 61 -19.46 8.55 -8.77
CA VAL A 61 -18.01 8.74 -8.65
C VAL A 61 -17.40 7.68 -7.73
N ALA A 62 -17.96 7.50 -6.53
CA ALA A 62 -17.48 6.51 -5.57
C ALA A 62 -17.52 5.07 -6.12
N ARG A 63 -18.64 4.70 -6.75
CA ARG A 63 -18.83 3.40 -7.40
C ARG A 63 -17.86 3.19 -8.55
N CYS A 64 -17.64 4.21 -9.38
CA CYS A 64 -16.71 4.15 -10.50
C CYS A 64 -15.29 3.88 -10.00
N ILE A 65 -14.81 4.65 -9.01
CA ILE A 65 -13.49 4.46 -8.39
C ILE A 65 -13.35 3.05 -7.83
N LYS A 66 -14.34 2.58 -7.04
CA LYS A 66 -14.33 1.23 -6.46
C LYS A 66 -14.24 0.12 -7.51
N SER A 67 -14.92 0.31 -8.64
CA SER A 67 -14.96 -0.68 -9.72
C SER A 67 -13.72 -0.65 -10.62
N ALA A 68 -13.18 0.54 -10.89
CA ALA A 68 -12.11 0.74 -11.84
C ALA A 68 -10.72 0.57 -11.21
N ILE A 69 -10.51 1.09 -10.01
CA ILE A 69 -9.19 1.17 -9.39
C ILE A 69 -8.90 -0.07 -8.54
N LYS A 70 -7.76 -0.72 -8.83
CA LYS A 70 -7.23 -1.86 -8.06
C LYS A 70 -5.72 -1.69 -7.81
N PRO A 71 -5.21 -1.88 -6.57
CA PRO A 71 -5.94 -2.17 -5.33
C PRO A 71 -6.97 -1.10 -4.95
N MET A 72 -7.94 -1.48 -4.11
CA MET A 72 -9.05 -0.59 -3.77
C MET A 72 -8.56 0.59 -2.92
N ILE A 73 -9.00 1.80 -3.26
CA ILE A 73 -8.73 3.02 -2.50
C ILE A 73 -10.01 3.57 -1.86
N TYR A 74 -9.85 4.41 -0.84
CA TYR A 74 -10.93 5.14 -0.17
C TYR A 74 -10.80 6.64 -0.48
N PRO A 75 -11.48 7.15 -1.51
CA PRO A 75 -11.39 8.56 -1.88
C PRO A 75 -12.20 9.44 -0.92
N GLN A 76 -11.78 10.68 -0.73
CA GLN A 76 -12.62 11.75 -0.18
C GLN A 76 -13.32 12.44 -1.36
N ILE A 77 -14.65 12.50 -1.33
CA ILE A 77 -15.48 13.03 -2.43
C ILE A 77 -16.41 14.10 -1.86
N ASP A 78 -16.18 15.35 -2.24
CA ASP A 78 -16.92 16.50 -1.73
C ASP A 78 -17.60 17.29 -2.86
N ARG A 79 -18.82 17.78 -2.58
CA ARG A 79 -19.42 18.86 -3.37
C ARG A 79 -18.88 20.18 -2.85
N VAL A 80 -18.22 20.96 -3.71
CA VAL A 80 -17.65 22.26 -3.35
C VAL A 80 -18.31 23.34 -4.21
N ASN A 81 -18.69 24.46 -3.60
CA ASN A 81 -19.21 25.62 -4.33
C ASN A 81 -18.06 26.60 -4.62
N LEU A 82 -17.80 26.86 -5.90
CA LEU A 82 -16.72 27.73 -6.37
C LEU A 82 -17.31 28.89 -7.18
N GLY A 83 -17.53 30.02 -6.51
CA GLY A 83 -18.09 31.21 -7.14
C GLY A 83 -19.53 31.00 -7.64
N GLY A 84 -20.36 30.33 -6.83
CA GLY A 84 -21.77 30.03 -7.16
C GLY A 84 -21.97 28.81 -8.04
N LEU A 85 -20.90 28.18 -8.53
CA LEU A 85 -20.95 26.99 -9.36
C LEU A 85 -20.52 25.77 -8.55
N ASP A 86 -21.34 24.72 -8.57
CA ASP A 86 -21.03 23.48 -7.86
C ASP A 86 -20.09 22.58 -8.68
N VAL A 87 -19.05 22.07 -8.01
CA VAL A 87 -18.07 21.12 -8.55
C VAL A 87 -17.92 19.92 -7.62
N ILE A 88 -17.46 18.79 -8.17
CA ILE A 88 -17.08 17.63 -7.34
C ILE A 88 -15.56 17.65 -7.20
N LYS A 89 -15.06 17.69 -5.97
CA LYS A 89 -13.65 17.50 -5.63
C LYS A 89 -13.44 16.07 -5.18
N VAL A 90 -12.47 15.38 -5.77
CA VAL A 90 -12.07 14.02 -5.41
C VAL A 90 -10.62 14.03 -4.99
N GLU A 91 -10.34 13.65 -3.76
CA GLU A 91 -8.99 13.48 -3.24
C GLU A 91 -8.72 11.98 -3.06
N VAL A 92 -7.60 11.52 -3.63
CA VAL A 92 -7.18 10.12 -3.58
C VAL A 92 -5.82 10.02 -2.93
N LYS A 93 -5.61 8.94 -2.17
CA LYS A 93 -4.32 8.55 -1.61
C LYS A 93 -4.23 7.04 -1.55
N GLY A 94 -3.03 6.50 -1.75
CA GLY A 94 -2.76 5.08 -1.63
C GLY A 94 -1.31 4.73 -1.90
N ASN A 95 -0.84 3.68 -1.22
CA ASN A 95 0.56 3.25 -1.26
C ASN A 95 0.77 1.83 -1.84
N GLU A 96 -0.31 1.09 -2.12
CA GLU A 96 -0.28 -0.25 -2.71
C GLU A 96 -0.06 -0.24 -4.24
N ARG A 97 1.06 0.34 -4.69
CA ARG A 97 1.42 0.35 -6.11
C ARG A 97 1.85 -1.06 -6.56
N PRO A 98 1.70 -1.41 -7.85
CA PRO A 98 1.06 -0.61 -8.89
C PRO A 98 -0.48 -0.67 -8.81
N TYR A 99 -1.11 0.48 -8.97
CA TYR A 99 -2.55 0.62 -9.22
C TYR A 99 -2.85 0.39 -10.70
N SER A 100 -4.02 -0.17 -10.97
CA SER A 100 -4.62 -0.30 -12.30
C SER A 100 -5.94 0.45 -12.38
N SER A 101 -6.30 0.90 -13.58
CA SER A 101 -7.62 1.39 -13.96
C SER A 101 -8.20 0.42 -14.99
N TYR A 102 -9.31 -0.23 -14.63
CA TYR A 102 -9.96 -1.27 -15.45
C TYR A 102 -8.98 -2.37 -15.93
N GLY A 103 -8.04 -2.78 -15.06
CA GLY A 103 -7.03 -3.79 -15.36
C GLY A 103 -5.84 -3.33 -16.21
N LYS A 104 -5.76 -2.03 -16.55
CA LYS A 104 -4.61 -1.44 -17.25
C LYS A 104 -3.82 -0.52 -16.31
N TYR A 105 -2.51 -0.46 -16.51
CA TYR A 105 -1.58 0.28 -15.67
C TYR A 105 -1.13 1.55 -16.37
N PHE A 106 -1.20 2.68 -15.65
CA PHE A 106 -0.86 3.99 -16.18
C PHE A 106 0.19 4.69 -15.33
N LYS A 107 1.10 5.42 -15.98
CA LYS A 107 2.08 6.31 -15.36
C LYS A 107 1.75 7.76 -15.69
N ARG A 108 2.06 8.67 -14.77
CA ARG A 108 1.85 10.11 -14.98
C ARG A 108 3.07 10.73 -15.65
N VAL A 109 2.88 11.26 -16.85
CA VAL A 109 3.89 12.04 -17.59
C VAL A 109 3.36 13.45 -17.78
N HIS A 110 3.89 14.41 -17.01
CA HIS A 110 3.33 15.76 -16.93
C HIS A 110 1.84 15.71 -16.50
N VAL A 111 0.90 16.00 -17.41
CA VAL A 111 -0.55 15.98 -17.15
C VAL A 111 -1.24 14.78 -17.78
N ARG A 112 -0.50 13.87 -18.42
CA ARG A 112 -1.09 12.75 -19.17
C ARG A 112 -0.94 11.45 -18.40
N ALA A 113 -1.98 10.63 -18.47
CA ALA A 113 -1.90 9.21 -18.17
C ALA A 113 -1.39 8.46 -19.41
N GLU A 114 -0.21 7.86 -19.31
CA GLU A 114 0.38 7.03 -20.37
C GLU A 114 0.41 5.56 -19.94
N ASP A 115 0.30 4.64 -20.89
CA ASP A 115 0.39 3.20 -20.60
C ASP A 115 1.78 2.86 -20.02
N ILE A 116 1.79 2.02 -18.98
CA ILE A 116 3.01 1.42 -18.44
C ILE A 116 3.38 0.21 -19.31
N THR A 117 4.64 0.12 -19.72
CA THR A 117 5.13 -1.04 -20.49
C THR A 117 5.26 -2.29 -19.60
N PRO A 118 5.24 -3.52 -20.16
CA PRO A 118 5.43 -4.73 -19.37
C PRO A 118 6.73 -4.74 -18.53
N ASP A 119 7.82 -4.18 -19.06
CA ASP A 119 9.10 -4.10 -18.35
C ASP A 119 9.04 -3.10 -17.19
N GLU A 120 8.46 -1.92 -17.42
CA GLU A 120 8.23 -0.93 -16.35
C GLU A 120 7.33 -1.50 -15.24
N LEU A 121 6.27 -2.21 -15.62
CA LEU A 121 5.37 -2.87 -14.67
C LEU A 121 6.11 -3.93 -13.85
N LYS A 122 6.92 -4.76 -14.51
CA LYS A 122 7.76 -5.76 -13.85
C LYS A 122 8.68 -5.10 -12.82
N HIS A 123 9.34 -4.00 -13.19
CA HIS A 123 10.17 -3.24 -12.24
C HIS A 123 9.36 -2.67 -11.07
N MET A 124 8.16 -2.13 -11.32
CA MET A 124 7.29 -1.63 -10.23
C MET A 124 6.85 -2.74 -9.28
N MET A 125 6.58 -3.95 -9.78
CA MET A 125 6.17 -5.09 -8.96
C MET A 125 7.34 -5.69 -8.16
N LEU A 126 8.56 -5.63 -8.68
CA LEU A 126 9.77 -6.13 -8.01
C LEU A 126 10.30 -5.12 -6.99
N ASN A 127 10.18 -3.82 -7.26
CA ASN A 127 10.58 -2.73 -6.36
C ASN A 127 9.51 -2.44 -5.30
N ASN A 128 8.75 -3.46 -4.89
CA ASN A 128 7.71 -3.31 -3.86
C ASN A 128 8.33 -3.27 -2.46
N ASP A 129 9.16 -2.25 -2.22
CA ASP A 129 9.57 -1.76 -0.89
C ASP A 129 8.36 -1.36 0.00
N PHE A 130 7.12 -1.58 -0.47
CA PHE A 130 5.87 -1.18 0.18
C PHE A 130 5.01 -2.35 0.68
N THR A 131 5.40 -3.62 0.50
CA THR A 131 4.68 -4.77 1.11
C THR A 131 5.04 -5.02 2.58
N SER A 132 5.74 -4.08 3.23
CA SER A 132 5.97 -4.08 4.68
C SER A 132 6.42 -2.69 5.14
N ILE A 133 5.48 -1.83 5.52
CA ILE A 133 5.82 -0.60 6.28
C ILE A 133 6.09 -0.99 7.74
N TRP A 134 5.41 -2.02 8.25
CA TRP A 134 5.55 -2.40 9.65
C TRP A 134 6.78 -3.26 9.87
N GLU A 135 6.97 -4.34 9.13
CA GLU A 135 8.05 -5.31 9.38
C GLU A 135 9.44 -4.68 9.16
N ASN A 136 9.56 -3.67 8.30
CA ASN A 136 10.80 -2.95 8.04
C ASN A 136 11.13 -1.83 9.04
N ASN A 137 10.20 -1.43 9.92
CA ASN A 137 10.49 -0.38 10.90
C ASN A 137 11.54 -0.85 11.90
N LEU A 138 12.53 0.00 12.14
CA LEU A 138 13.55 -0.25 13.16
C LEU A 138 12.92 -0.28 14.55
N THR A 139 13.31 -1.29 15.32
CA THR A 139 13.00 -1.43 16.73
C THR A 139 14.09 -0.78 17.58
N PRO A 140 13.92 -0.60 18.90
CA PRO A 140 15.02 -0.16 19.75
C PRO A 140 16.07 -1.25 20.02
N TYR A 141 15.81 -2.50 19.63
CA TYR A 141 16.58 -3.70 19.99
C TYR A 141 17.72 -4.00 19.03
N GLY A 142 18.82 -4.55 19.56
CA GLY A 142 20.04 -4.86 18.81
C GLY A 142 20.39 -6.35 18.84
N LEU A 143 21.64 -6.70 18.54
CA LEU A 143 22.13 -8.09 18.56
C LEU A 143 21.98 -8.76 19.93
N ASP A 144 22.13 -8.00 21.03
CA ASP A 144 21.98 -8.52 22.39
C ASP A 144 20.57 -9.07 22.70
N ASP A 145 19.57 -8.70 21.88
CA ASP A 145 18.19 -9.14 22.01
C ASP A 145 17.82 -10.26 21.03
N VAL A 146 18.79 -10.82 20.32
CA VAL A 146 18.62 -11.96 19.40
C VAL A 146 18.60 -13.28 20.19
N ASP A 147 17.73 -14.19 19.79
CA ASP A 147 17.79 -15.60 20.20
C ASP A 147 18.75 -16.35 19.28
N SER A 148 20.01 -16.47 19.73
CA SER A 148 21.08 -17.16 19.02
C SER A 148 20.72 -18.59 18.62
N ASN A 149 20.01 -19.31 19.48
CA ASN A 149 19.66 -20.72 19.20
C ASN A 149 18.63 -20.81 18.07
N ALA A 150 17.63 -19.92 18.07
CA ALA A 150 16.62 -19.85 17.01
C ALA A 150 17.27 -19.48 15.67
N LEU A 151 18.15 -18.47 15.67
CA LEU A 151 18.84 -18.00 14.46
C LEU A 151 19.81 -19.06 13.90
N GLU A 152 20.58 -19.73 14.75
CA GLU A 152 21.48 -20.82 14.34
C GLU A 152 20.69 -22.04 13.82
N SER A 153 19.56 -22.38 14.47
CA SER A 153 18.67 -23.44 13.99
C SER A 153 18.09 -23.12 12.61
N PHE A 154 17.68 -21.86 12.38
CA PHE A 154 17.22 -21.38 11.09
C PHE A 154 18.32 -21.46 10.03
N TYR A 155 19.52 -21.00 10.34
CA TYR A 155 20.67 -21.02 9.44
C TYR A 155 20.96 -22.44 8.95
N ASN A 156 21.16 -23.38 9.89
CA ASN A 156 21.49 -24.77 9.57
C ASN A 156 20.40 -25.42 8.70
N LYS A 157 19.12 -25.27 9.06
CA LYS A 157 18.01 -25.80 8.24
C LYS A 157 17.96 -25.19 6.85
N SER A 158 18.26 -23.90 6.72
CA SER A 158 18.19 -23.16 5.46
C SER A 158 19.34 -23.56 4.52
N VAL A 159 20.53 -23.78 5.05
CA VAL A 159 21.68 -24.31 4.32
C VAL A 159 21.43 -25.76 3.91
N ASP A 160 21.00 -26.62 4.84
CA ASP A 160 20.75 -28.05 4.58
C ASP A 160 19.72 -28.28 3.47
N CYS A 161 18.71 -27.40 3.37
CA CYS A 161 17.68 -27.48 2.32
C CYS A 161 17.99 -26.67 1.06
N GLY A 162 19.18 -26.07 0.96
CA GLY A 162 19.65 -25.34 -0.22
C GLY A 162 18.92 -24.01 -0.48
N ARG A 163 18.35 -23.40 0.55
CA ARG A 163 17.67 -22.08 0.47
C ARG A 163 18.58 -20.92 0.87
N LEU A 164 19.72 -21.20 1.48
CA LEU A 164 20.72 -20.23 1.86
C LEU A 164 22.11 -20.78 1.53
N GLU A 165 22.94 -19.97 0.90
CA GLU A 165 24.36 -20.30 0.72
C GLU A 165 25.08 -20.26 2.07
N PRO A 166 25.93 -21.24 2.39
CA PRO A 166 26.65 -21.25 3.65
C PRO A 166 27.64 -20.08 3.71
N LEU A 167 27.66 -19.40 4.85
CA LEU A 167 28.67 -18.40 5.19
C LEU A 167 30.03 -19.10 5.39
N GLU A 168 31.12 -18.39 5.08
CA GLU A 168 32.48 -18.88 5.36
C GLU A 168 32.67 -19.19 6.85
N LYS A 169 32.06 -18.37 7.70
CA LYS A 169 31.96 -18.57 9.15
C LYS A 169 30.61 -18.08 9.62
N TYR A 170 29.97 -18.84 10.50
CA TYR A 170 28.71 -18.40 11.11
C TYR A 170 28.91 -17.08 11.87
N ASN A 171 28.09 -16.09 11.52
CA ASN A 171 28.06 -14.76 12.12
C ASN A 171 26.61 -14.25 12.12
N GLU A 172 26.07 -13.98 13.31
CA GLU A 172 24.67 -13.56 13.48
C GLU A 172 24.37 -12.22 12.81
N GLU A 173 25.26 -11.24 12.97
CA GLU A 173 25.10 -9.90 12.41
C GLU A 173 25.10 -9.94 10.88
N GLU A 174 26.05 -10.68 10.29
CA GLU A 174 26.15 -10.86 8.85
C GLU A 174 24.90 -11.57 8.30
N LEU A 175 24.47 -12.65 8.95
CA LEU A 175 23.27 -13.39 8.57
C LEU A 175 22.03 -12.50 8.62
N LEU A 176 21.82 -11.77 9.73
CA LEU A 176 20.67 -10.88 9.87
C LEU A 176 20.70 -9.73 8.87
N ALA A 177 21.88 -9.20 8.53
CA ALA A 177 22.04 -8.18 7.50
C ALA A 177 21.71 -8.72 6.10
N ILE A 178 22.19 -9.92 5.75
CA ILE A 178 21.88 -10.60 4.47
C ILE A 178 20.38 -10.85 4.35
N LEU A 179 19.72 -11.25 5.44
CA LEU A 179 18.28 -11.45 5.49
C LEU A 179 17.47 -10.13 5.49
N GLY A 180 18.13 -8.97 5.57
CA GLY A 180 17.48 -7.66 5.63
C GLY A 180 16.75 -7.38 6.95
N LEU A 181 17.15 -8.07 8.03
CA LEU A 181 16.51 -7.99 9.36
C LEU A 181 17.24 -7.04 10.32
N TYR A 182 18.45 -6.62 9.97
CA TYR A 182 19.30 -5.78 10.80
C TYR A 182 19.92 -4.64 10.00
N LYS A 183 19.75 -3.41 10.49
CA LYS A 183 20.25 -2.18 9.87
C LYS A 183 20.52 -1.12 10.93
N ASP A 184 21.60 -0.35 10.75
CA ASP A 184 22.00 0.75 11.65
C ASP A 184 22.12 0.32 13.12
N GLY A 185 22.61 -0.91 13.35
CA GLY A 185 22.80 -1.46 14.69
C GLY A 185 21.53 -2.02 15.34
N LYS A 186 20.41 -2.07 14.60
CA LYS A 186 19.08 -2.38 15.13
C LYS A 186 18.35 -3.43 14.31
N LEU A 187 17.55 -4.25 14.98
CA LEU A 187 16.60 -5.14 14.32
C LEU A 187 15.42 -4.32 13.77
N ASN A 188 14.93 -4.69 12.59
CA ASN A 188 13.59 -4.29 12.18
C ASN A 188 12.51 -5.16 12.86
N ASN A 189 11.23 -4.81 12.72
CA ASN A 189 10.15 -5.57 13.31
C ASN A 189 10.14 -7.05 12.84
N ALA A 190 10.47 -7.36 11.58
CA ALA A 190 10.61 -8.75 11.13
C ALA A 190 11.65 -9.50 11.97
N GLY A 191 12.87 -8.94 12.08
CA GLY A 191 13.96 -9.53 12.85
C GLY A 191 13.60 -9.69 14.32
N TYR A 192 12.96 -8.67 14.91
CA TYR A 192 12.49 -8.71 16.29
C TYR A 192 11.44 -9.80 16.50
N PHE A 193 10.46 -9.95 15.60
CA PHE A 193 9.41 -10.94 15.79
C PHE A 193 9.87 -12.38 15.52
N LEU A 194 10.79 -12.59 14.58
CA LEU A 194 11.26 -13.93 14.19
C LEU A 194 12.39 -14.47 15.04
N PHE A 195 13.29 -13.59 15.50
CA PHE A 195 14.56 -14.01 16.11
C PHE A 195 14.89 -13.26 17.39
N SER A 196 13.95 -12.57 18.03
CA SER A 196 14.23 -11.96 19.34
C SER A 196 14.04 -12.95 20.49
N SER A 197 14.95 -12.87 21.47
CA SER A 197 14.82 -13.53 22.77
C SER A 197 13.75 -12.91 23.68
N LYS A 198 13.08 -11.84 23.24
CA LYS A 198 11.95 -11.22 23.96
C LYS A 198 10.60 -11.92 23.74
N GLU A 199 10.53 -12.90 22.82
CA GLU A 199 9.32 -13.68 22.53
C GLU A 199 8.07 -12.81 22.29
N PRO A 200 8.08 -11.89 21.31
CA PRO A 200 7.00 -10.90 21.14
C PRO A 200 5.70 -11.48 20.57
N VAL A 201 5.70 -12.72 20.07
CA VAL A 201 4.52 -13.39 19.51
C VAL A 201 3.75 -14.10 20.61
N VAL A 202 2.42 -13.98 20.59
CA VAL A 202 1.52 -14.74 21.47
C VAL A 202 0.55 -15.54 20.63
N LEU A 203 0.68 -16.87 20.67
CA LEU A 203 -0.28 -17.79 20.08
C LEU A 203 -1.32 -18.18 21.13
N LYS A 204 -2.60 -17.91 20.83
CA LYS A 204 -3.73 -18.35 21.65
C LYS A 204 -4.41 -19.55 21.00
N MET A 205 -4.53 -20.63 21.74
CA MET A 205 -5.13 -21.88 21.28
C MET A 205 -6.33 -22.19 22.15
N ALA A 206 -7.47 -22.54 21.53
CA ALA A 206 -8.69 -22.88 22.24
C ALA A 206 -9.26 -24.20 21.71
N VAL A 207 -9.66 -25.09 22.62
CA VAL A 207 -10.36 -26.32 22.28
C VAL A 207 -11.85 -26.08 22.45
N TYR A 208 -12.60 -26.20 21.35
CA TYR A 208 -14.05 -26.08 21.37
C TYR A 208 -14.70 -27.43 21.64
N VAL A 209 -15.77 -27.41 22.43
CA VAL A 209 -16.52 -28.62 22.80
C VAL A 209 -17.24 -29.21 21.57
N THR A 210 -17.66 -28.34 20.65
CA THR A 210 -18.36 -28.71 19.42
C THR A 210 -17.96 -27.77 18.27
N ASP A 211 -18.20 -28.21 17.04
CA ASP A 211 -17.97 -27.41 15.82
C ASP A 211 -18.84 -26.14 15.74
N ALA A 212 -19.88 -26.05 16.58
CA ALA A 212 -20.67 -24.83 16.72
C ALA A 212 -19.88 -23.68 17.36
N ARG A 213 -18.71 -23.96 17.97
CA ARG A 213 -17.79 -22.98 18.60
C ARG A 213 -18.44 -22.06 19.64
N LEU A 214 -19.49 -22.53 20.31
CA LEU A 214 -20.23 -21.76 21.31
C LEU A 214 -19.55 -21.76 22.68
N ASN A 215 -18.93 -22.87 23.06
CA ASN A 215 -18.23 -23.06 24.34
C ASN A 215 -16.85 -23.65 24.08
N PHE A 216 -15.82 -23.08 24.71
CA PHE A 216 -14.48 -23.67 24.76
C PHE A 216 -14.28 -24.38 26.10
N SER A 217 -13.71 -25.58 26.05
CA SER A 217 -13.38 -26.38 27.24
C SER A 217 -12.00 -26.05 27.80
N ASP A 218 -11.11 -25.53 26.96
CA ASP A 218 -9.76 -25.16 27.34
C ASP A 218 -9.24 -23.98 26.51
N ILE A 219 -8.38 -23.16 27.11
CA ILE A 219 -7.71 -22.03 26.46
C ILE A 219 -6.28 -21.92 26.96
N ASN A 220 -5.33 -22.04 26.04
CA ASN A 220 -3.90 -21.95 26.30
C ASN A 220 -3.27 -20.77 25.56
N ARG A 221 -2.16 -20.28 26.10
CA ARG A 221 -1.34 -19.22 25.51
C ARG A 221 0.10 -19.68 25.50
N VAL A 222 0.76 -19.55 24.36
CA VAL A 222 2.19 -19.80 24.20
C VAL A 222 2.83 -18.52 23.70
N HIS A 223 3.95 -18.15 24.30
CA HIS A 223 4.78 -17.02 23.90
C HIS A 223 5.98 -17.56 23.11
N GLY A 224 6.46 -16.80 22.13
CA GLY A 224 7.60 -17.20 21.30
C GLY A 224 7.97 -16.18 20.23
N ASN A 225 8.76 -16.65 19.28
CA ASN A 225 9.21 -15.97 18.05
C ASN A 225 8.94 -16.85 16.82
#